data_AF-A0A1H9E915-F1
#
_entry.id   AF-A0A1H9E915-F1
#
_cell.length_a   1.000
_cell.length_b   1.000
_cell.length_c   1.000
_cell.angle_alpha   90.00
_cell.angle_beta   90.00
_cell.angle_gamma   90.00
#
_symmetry.space_group_name_H-M   'P 1'
#
loop_
_entity.id
_entity.type
_entity.pdbx_description
1 polymer ?
#
loop_
_entity_poly.entity_id
_entity_poly.type
_entity_poly.pdbx_seq_one_letter_code
_entity_poly.pdbx_strand_id
1 'polypeptide(L)'
;MRNLIADIRDAIPFDTPIEKLCNGPCTGCSKKLLDYLDMQLEEKEAEIGAGHIPSFGELNRLKKSALKIHATLVKKGLIEPE
;
A
#
# COMPACT_ATOMS: atom_id res chain seq x y z
N MET A 1 16.32 -0.42 -2.02
CA MET A 1 15.17 -1.25 -1.62
C MET A 1 14.38 -0.62 -0.48
N ARG A 2 15.01 -0.15 0.61
CA ARG A 2 14.34 0.74 1.59
C ARG A 2 13.58 1.90 0.94
N ASN A 3 14.13 2.49 -0.12
CA ASN A 3 13.47 3.60 -0.83
C ASN A 3 12.11 3.21 -1.43
N LEU A 4 11.93 2.02 -2.02
CA LEU A 4 10.64 1.65 -2.62
C LEU A 4 9.54 1.50 -1.55
N ILE A 5 9.88 0.89 -0.41
CA ILE A 5 8.92 0.71 0.69
C ILE A 5 8.60 2.07 1.32
N ALA A 6 9.61 2.93 1.50
CA ALA A 6 9.41 4.29 1.98
C ALA A 6 8.55 5.12 1.00
N ASP A 7 8.82 5.07 -0.30
CA ASP A 7 8.02 5.74 -1.34
C ASP A 7 6.56 5.27 -1.31
N ILE A 8 6.32 3.97 -1.09
CA ILE A 8 4.95 3.43 -0.97
C ILE A 8 4.28 3.92 0.31
N ARG A 9 5.00 3.95 1.44
CA ARG A 9 4.48 4.47 2.72
C ARG A 9 4.19 5.97 2.68
N ASP A 10 4.96 6.73 1.91
CA ASP A 10 4.76 8.17 1.72
C ASP A 10 3.57 8.46 0.79
N ALA A 11 3.46 7.73 -0.32
CA ALA A 11 2.39 7.90 -1.30
C ALA A 11 1.02 7.36 -0.84
N ILE A 12 0.99 6.50 0.19
CA ILE A 12 -0.24 5.84 0.64
C ILE A 12 -0.56 6.26 2.07
N PRO A 13 -1.78 6.73 2.33
CA PRO A 13 -2.12 7.35 3.59
C PRO A 13 -2.51 6.30 4.65
N PHE A 14 -1.56 5.46 5.07
CA PHE A 14 -1.78 4.42 6.07
C PHE A 14 -2.28 4.98 7.42
N ASP A 15 -1.84 6.18 7.78
CA ASP A 15 -2.27 6.90 9.00
C ASP A 15 -3.63 7.61 8.88
N THR A 16 -4.32 7.54 7.73
CA THR A 16 -5.60 8.23 7.58
C THR A 16 -6.71 7.53 8.39
N PRO A 17 -7.46 8.28 9.22
CA PRO A 17 -8.52 7.71 10.04
C PRO A 17 -9.60 7.03 9.19
N ILE A 18 -10.10 5.91 9.69
CA ILE A 18 -11.14 5.07 9.04
C ILE A 18 -12.38 5.88 8.66
N GLU A 19 -12.72 6.89 9.45
CA GLU A 19 -13.84 7.79 9.23
C GLU A 19 -13.71 8.55 7.91
N LYS A 20 -12.49 8.91 7.51
CA LYS A 20 -12.19 9.53 6.21
C LYS A 20 -12.11 8.51 5.08
N LEU A 21 -11.83 7.24 5.39
CA LEU A 21 -11.74 6.13 4.42
C LEU A 21 -13.10 5.50 4.08
N CYS A 22 -14.15 5.82 4.86
CA CYS A 22 -15.48 5.25 4.74
C CYS A 22 -16.41 6.22 3.97
N ASN A 23 -16.70 5.90 2.70
CA ASN A 23 -17.45 6.80 1.81
C ASN A 23 -18.71 6.18 1.16
N GLY A 24 -19.27 5.10 1.72
CA GLY A 24 -20.47 4.44 1.17
C GLY A 24 -20.41 2.91 1.20
N PRO A 25 -21.28 2.21 0.44
CA PRO A 25 -21.62 0.80 0.69
C PRO A 25 -20.38 -0.08 0.80
N CYS A 26 -20.35 -0.91 1.86
CA CYS A 26 -19.23 -1.75 2.32
C CYS A 26 -18.82 -2.89 1.38
N THR A 27 -19.02 -2.76 0.07
CA THR A 27 -18.54 -3.67 -0.97
C THR A 27 -17.09 -3.35 -1.32
N GLY A 28 -16.17 -3.70 -0.42
CA GLY A 28 -14.72 -3.53 -0.60
C GLY A 28 -14.19 -2.24 0.03
N CYS A 29 -14.09 -2.22 1.36
CA CYS A 29 -13.59 -1.07 2.11
C CYS A 29 -12.12 -0.79 1.79
N SER A 30 -11.78 0.47 1.54
CA SER A 30 -10.41 0.93 1.27
C SER A 30 -9.46 0.58 2.40
N LYS A 31 -9.97 0.51 3.64
CA LYS A 31 -9.24 0.03 4.81
C LYS A 31 -8.65 -1.37 4.61
N LYS A 32 -9.43 -2.34 4.12
CA LYS A 32 -8.94 -3.71 3.90
C LYS A 32 -7.83 -3.77 2.85
N LEU A 33 -7.86 -2.88 1.86
CA LEU A 33 -6.80 -2.78 0.86
C LEU A 33 -5.52 -2.20 1.46
N LEU A 34 -5.67 -1.19 2.34
CA LEU A 34 -4.55 -0.62 3.11
C LEU A 34 -3.96 -1.67 4.05
N ASP A 35 -4.77 -2.34 4.85
CA ASP A 35 -4.34 -3.42 5.77
C ASP A 35 -3.56 -4.51 5.00
N TYR A 36 -4.06 -4.91 3.83
CA TYR A 36 -3.38 -5.91 2.99
C TYR A 36 -2.04 -5.41 2.43
N LEU A 37 -1.94 -4.13 2.08
CA LEU A 37 -0.69 -3.58 1.59
C LEU A 37 0.33 -3.40 2.71
N ASP A 38 -0.12 -2.94 3.88
CA ASP A 38 0.72 -2.73 5.05
C ASP A 38 1.35 -4.06 5.49
N MET A 39 0.55 -5.13 5.58
CA MET A 39 1.05 -6.47 5.87
C MET A 39 2.12 -6.94 4.88
N GLN A 40 1.93 -6.69 3.57
CA GLN A 40 2.93 -7.06 2.56
C GLN A 40 4.23 -6.26 2.69
N LEU A 41 4.14 -4.99 3.11
CA LEU A 41 5.32 -4.16 3.34
C LEU A 41 6.06 -4.65 4.58
N GLU A 42 5.37 -4.92 5.68
CA GLU A 42 5.95 -5.48 6.91
C GLU A 42 6.63 -6.84 6.65
N GLU A 43 5.96 -7.75 5.94
CA GLU A 43 6.53 -9.05 5.57
C GLU A 43 7.82 -8.87 4.76
N LYS A 44 7.82 -7.97 3.76
CA LYS A 44 9.01 -7.72 2.95
C LYS A 44 10.12 -7.02 3.74
N GLU A 45 9.79 -6.10 4.63
CA GLU A 45 10.77 -5.46 5.52
C GLU A 45 11.43 -6.49 6.46
N ALA A 46 10.63 -7.41 7.01
CA ALA A 46 11.11 -8.49 7.86
C ALA A 46 12.03 -9.46 7.08
N GLU A 47 11.63 -9.88 5.87
CA GLU A 47 12.46 -10.72 5.01
C GLU A 47 13.78 -10.03 4.65
N ILE A 48 13.74 -8.76 4.25
CA ILE A 48 14.95 -7.98 3.96
C ILE A 48 15.85 -7.86 5.20
N GLY A 49 15.24 -7.63 6.37
CA GLY A 49 15.95 -7.59 7.66
C GLY A 49 16.60 -8.92 8.04
N ALA A 50 15.98 -10.03 7.63
CA ALA A 50 16.52 -11.39 7.80
C ALA A 50 17.62 -11.75 6.78
N GLY A 51 17.98 -10.83 5.88
CA GLY A 51 19.02 -11.03 4.86
C GLY A 51 18.50 -11.53 3.52
N HIS A 52 17.18 -11.57 3.31
CA HIS A 52 16.60 -11.86 1.99
C HIS A 52 16.86 -10.71 1.02
N ILE A 53 17.29 -11.03 -0.20
CA ILE A 53 17.47 -10.05 -1.26
C ILE A 53 16.33 -10.26 -2.27
N PRO A 54 15.26 -9.45 -2.21
CA PRO A 54 14.13 -9.65 -3.10
C PRO A 54 14.53 -9.42 -4.55
N SER A 55 13.99 -10.26 -5.41
CA SER A 55 14.24 -10.18 -6.85
C SER A 55 13.54 -8.97 -7.47
N PHE A 56 14.02 -8.53 -8.65
CA PHE A 56 13.33 -7.49 -9.42
C PHE A 56 11.86 -7.84 -9.70
N GLY A 57 11.56 -9.13 -9.89
CA GLY A 57 10.19 -9.61 -10.08
C GLY A 57 9.30 -9.36 -8.87
N GLU A 58 9.79 -9.61 -7.66
CA GLU A 58 9.07 -9.36 -6.41
C GLU A 58 8.85 -7.86 -6.19
N LEU A 59 9.88 -7.04 -6.40
CA LEU A 59 9.78 -5.58 -6.29
C LEU A 59 8.75 -5.01 -7.28
N ASN A 60 8.75 -5.51 -8.52
CA ASN A 60 7.79 -5.08 -9.53
C ASN A 60 6.35 -5.52 -9.19
N ARG A 61 6.18 -6.69 -8.57
CA ARG A 61 4.86 -7.14 -8.07
C ARG A 61 4.37 -6.24 -6.95
N LEU A 62 5.23 -5.94 -5.97
CA LEU A 62 4.92 -5.03 -4.86
C LEU A 62 4.52 -3.64 -5.36
N LYS A 63 5.32 -3.06 -6.27
CA LYS A 63 5.03 -1.77 -6.90
C LYS A 63 3.68 -1.78 -7.64
N LYS A 64 3.39 -2.84 -8.41
CA LYS A 64 2.11 -2.96 -9.12
C LYS A 64 0.92 -3.06 -8.17
N SER A 65 1.07 -3.79 -7.06
CA SER A 65 0.03 -3.88 -6.02
C SER A 65 -0.21 -2.51 -5.39
N ALA A 66 0.85 -1.81 -4.97
CA ALA A 66 0.77 -0.47 -4.41
C ALA A 66 0.09 0.52 -5.38
N LEU A 67 0.49 0.55 -6.65
CA LEU A 67 -0.12 1.42 -7.68
C LEU A 67 -1.61 1.13 -7.89
N LYS A 68 -2.02 -0.15 -7.89
CA LYS A 68 -3.45 -0.51 -8.01
C LYS A 68 -4.27 -0.04 -6.83
N ILE A 69 -3.72 -0.17 -5.62
CA ILE A 69 -4.37 0.28 -4.39
C ILE A 69 -4.46 1.81 -4.39
N HIS A 70 -3.35 2.50 -4.66
CA HIS A 70 -3.31 3.95 -4.85
C HIS A 70 -4.36 4.44 -5.85
N ALA A 71 -4.40 3.86 -7.06
CA ALA A 71 -5.39 4.23 -8.07
C ALA A 71 -6.84 3.97 -7.62
N THR A 72 -7.09 2.94 -6.80
CA THR A 72 -8.41 2.66 -6.23
C THR A 72 -8.81 3.70 -5.19
N LEU A 73 -7.86 4.12 -4.35
CA LEU A 73 -8.07 5.15 -3.35
C LEU A 73 -8.31 6.52 -4.01
N VAL A 74 -7.54 6.89 -5.03
CA VAL A 74 -7.75 8.10 -5.84
C VAL A 74 -9.14 8.10 -6.48
N LYS A 75 -9.55 6.97 -7.09
CA LYS A 75 -10.90 6.82 -7.67
C LYS A 75 -12.02 6.98 -6.65
N LYS A 76 -11.76 6.66 -5.38
CA LYS A 76 -12.70 6.84 -4.27
C LYS A 76 -12.63 8.22 -3.62
N GLY A 77 -11.77 9.12 -4.13
CA GLY A 77 -11.56 10.46 -3.59
C GLY A 77 -10.89 10.48 -2.22
N LEU A 78 -10.13 9.42 -1.88
CA LEU A 78 -9.47 9.27 -0.58
C LEU A 78 -8.06 9.85 -0.55
N ILE A 79 -7.44 9.99 -1.72
CA ILE A 79 -6.16 10.64 -1.93
C ILE A 79 -6.20 11.46 -3.21
N GLU A 80 -5.45 12.55 -3.22
CA GLU A 80 -5.22 13.35 -4.40
C GLU A 80 -4.23 12.64 -5.34
N PRO A 81 -4.47 12.67 -6.66
CA PRO A 81 -3.44 12.29 -7.62
C PRO A 81 -2.36 13.37 -7.63
N GLU A 82 -1.14 13.04 -7.20
CA GLU A 82 0.06 13.84 -7.51
C GLU A 82 0.34 13.90 -9.02
#